data_AF-A0A6G0YLA0-F1
#
_entry.id   AF-A0A6G0YLA0-F1
#
_cell.length_a   1.000
_cell.length_b   1.000
_cell.length_c   1.000
_cell.angle_alpha   90.00
_cell.angle_beta   90.00
_cell.angle_gamma   90.00
#
_symmetry.space_group_name_H-M   'P 1'
#
loop_
_entity.id
_entity.type
_entity.pdbx_description
1 polymer ?
#
loop_
_entity_poly.entity_id
_entity_poly.type
_entity_poly.pdbx_seq_one_letter_code
_entity_poly.pdbx_strand_id
1 'polypeptide(L)'
;MVGPTMRCIIREQYIKTRITDRYFYDFSEVLNEDHLRDIIKGTLARIFCDNSYDNTTMQEEVFLTPATTDMQHCNYELISKIKLKLCHTLRWNGSSDNTIFNRLEITKFQYSIQLESTGNQKKLLRQI
;
A
#
# COMPACT_ATOMS: atom_id res chain seq x y z
N MET A 1 -14.19 20.30 2.77
CA MET A 1 -14.07 20.42 1.30
C MET A 1 -13.20 21.62 0.96
N VAL A 2 -12.47 21.59 -0.16
CA VAL A 2 -11.48 22.62 -0.52
C VAL A 2 -11.97 23.59 -1.59
N GLY A 3 -11.38 24.80 -1.65
CA GLY A 3 -11.69 25.80 -2.68
C GLY A 3 -11.22 25.41 -4.10
N PRO A 4 -11.64 26.16 -5.15
CA PRO A 4 -11.42 25.80 -6.55
C PRO A 4 -9.94 25.69 -6.93
N THR A 5 -9.09 26.59 -6.43
CA THR A 5 -7.63 26.56 -6.67
C THR A 5 -7.00 25.29 -6.08
N MET A 6 -7.32 24.99 -4.82
CA MET A 6 -6.76 23.81 -4.15
C MET A 6 -7.28 22.51 -4.79
N ARG A 7 -8.53 22.49 -5.27
CA ARG A 7 -9.07 21.35 -6.03
C ARG A 7 -8.23 21.06 -7.28
N CYS A 8 -7.82 22.10 -8.00
CA CYS A 8 -6.94 21.97 -9.17
C CYS A 8 -5.59 21.38 -8.78
N ILE A 9 -4.94 21.96 -7.76
CA ILE A 9 -3.64 21.50 -7.27
C ILE A 9 -3.69 20.03 -6.84
N ILE A 10 -4.65 19.66 -5.98
CA ILE A 10 -4.80 18.28 -5.50
C ILE A 10 -5.01 17.33 -6.68
N ARG A 11 -5.92 17.66 -7.60
CA ARG A 11 -6.19 16.81 -8.77
C ARG A 11 -4.94 16.57 -9.62
N GLU A 12 -4.20 17.62 -9.93
CA GLU A 12 -2.96 17.54 -10.71
C GLU A 12 -1.92 16.66 -10.01
N GLN A 13 -1.74 16.81 -8.70
CA GLN A 13 -0.78 15.99 -7.95
C GLN A 13 -1.20 14.52 -7.89
N TYR A 14 -2.49 14.22 -7.68
CA TYR A 14 -2.99 12.86 -7.66
C TYR A 14 -2.83 12.16 -9.02
N ILE A 15 -3.17 12.84 -10.12
CA ILE A 15 -3.03 12.27 -11.47
C ILE A 15 -1.56 11.97 -11.76
N LYS A 16 -0.66 12.94 -11.52
CA LYS A 16 0.78 12.77 -11.77
C LYS A 16 1.36 11.63 -10.95
N THR A 17 1.02 11.52 -9.68
CA THR A 17 1.49 10.43 -8.82
C THR A 17 1.01 9.08 -9.34
N ARG A 18 -0.27 8.95 -9.70
CA ARG A 18 -0.82 7.70 -10.23
C ARG A 18 -0.17 7.25 -11.54
N ILE A 19 0.05 8.15 -12.49
CA ILE A 19 0.57 7.78 -13.81
C ILE A 19 2.10 7.57 -13.83
N THR A 20 2.83 8.22 -12.91
CA THR A 20 4.30 8.12 -12.85
C THR A 20 4.79 6.96 -11.98
N ASP A 21 3.90 6.38 -11.18
CA ASP A 21 4.21 5.19 -10.40
C ASP A 21 4.12 3.93 -11.28
N ARG A 22 5.28 3.43 -11.69
CA ARG A 22 5.40 2.16 -12.44
C ARG A 22 4.77 0.97 -11.70
N TYR A 23 4.71 1.03 -10.37
CA TYR A 23 4.20 -0.05 -9.52
C TYR A 23 2.78 0.22 -9.03
N PHE A 24 2.07 1.15 -9.66
CA PHE A 24 0.67 1.40 -9.34
C PHE A 24 -0.16 0.14 -9.59
N TYR A 25 -1.05 -0.18 -8.66
CA TYR A 25 -1.75 -1.48 -8.59
C TYR A 25 -2.63 -1.79 -9.81
N ASP A 26 -3.08 -0.78 -10.55
CA ASP A 26 -3.91 -0.95 -11.76
C ASP A 26 -3.10 -1.38 -12.99
N PHE A 27 -1.76 -1.39 -12.92
CA PHE A 27 -0.93 -1.82 -14.04
C PHE A 27 -0.90 -3.34 -14.12
N SER A 28 -1.36 -3.90 -15.25
CA SER A 28 -1.58 -5.34 -15.45
C SER A 28 -0.32 -6.21 -15.30
N GLU A 29 0.87 -5.62 -15.38
CA GLU A 29 2.14 -6.33 -15.18
C GLU A 29 2.59 -6.38 -13.71
N VAL A 30 1.97 -5.60 -12.81
CA VAL A 30 2.35 -5.54 -11.38
C VAL A 30 1.61 -6.60 -10.57
N LEU A 31 0.31 -6.73 -10.79
CA LEU A 31 -0.56 -7.65 -10.06
C LEU A 31 -1.31 -8.56 -11.03
N ASN A 32 -1.42 -9.84 -10.65
CA ASN A 32 -2.33 -10.76 -11.32
C ASN A 32 -3.77 -10.24 -11.20
N GLU A 33 -4.56 -10.39 -12.25
CA GLU A 33 -5.99 -10.02 -12.28
C GLU A 33 -6.78 -10.62 -11.10
N ASP A 34 -6.46 -11.84 -10.69
CA ASP A 34 -7.07 -12.48 -9.51
C ASP A 34 -6.77 -11.72 -8.21
N HIS A 35 -5.52 -11.29 -8.03
CA HIS A 35 -5.10 -10.53 -6.87
C HIS A 35 -5.68 -9.12 -6.89
N LEU A 36 -5.72 -8.48 -8.07
CA LEU A 36 -6.33 -7.17 -8.26
C LEU A 36 -7.81 -7.19 -7.91
N ARG A 37 -8.56 -8.21 -8.37
CA ARG A 37 -9.99 -8.40 -8.03
C ARG A 37 -10.23 -8.55 -6.54
N ASP A 38 -9.30 -9.11 -5.77
CA ASP A 38 -9.45 -9.23 -4.33
C ASP A 38 -9.03 -7.95 -3.59
N ILE A 39 -8.00 -7.23 -4.04
CA ILE A 39 -7.58 -5.96 -3.44
C ILE A 39 -8.62 -4.85 -3.67
N ILE A 40 -9.25 -4.79 -4.84
CA ILE A 40 -10.28 -3.79 -5.17
C ILE A 40 -11.50 -3.89 -4.23
N LYS A 41 -11.77 -5.07 -3.65
CA LYS A 41 -12.84 -5.25 -2.66
C LYS A 41 -12.49 -4.68 -1.28
N GLY A 42 -11.22 -4.32 -1.05
CA GLY A 42 -10.76 -3.80 0.23
C GLY A 42 -11.37 -2.44 0.55
N THR A 43 -12.09 -2.36 1.67
CA THR A 43 -12.63 -1.10 2.19
C THR A 43 -11.85 -0.66 3.42
N LEU A 44 -11.84 0.65 3.68
CA LEU A 44 -11.23 1.18 4.91
C LEU A 44 -11.97 0.67 6.16
N ALA A 45 -13.29 0.44 6.06
CA ALA A 45 -14.10 -0.17 7.11
C ALA A 45 -13.56 -1.57 7.49
N ARG A 46 -13.21 -2.39 6.49
CA ARG A 46 -12.62 -3.72 6.71
C ARG A 46 -11.29 -3.63 7.46
N ILE A 47 -10.44 -2.68 7.09
CA ILE A 47 -9.14 -2.48 7.75
C ILE A 47 -9.35 -2.15 9.23
N PHE A 48 -10.30 -1.28 9.57
CA PHE A 48 -10.60 -0.99 10.97
C PHE A 48 -11.21 -2.19 11.71
N CYS A 49 -12.09 -2.97 11.07
CA CYS A 49 -12.64 -4.19 11.64
C CYS A 49 -11.58 -5.27 11.91
N ASP A 50 -10.53 -5.35 11.09
CA ASP A 50 -9.46 -6.35 11.26
C ASP A 50 -8.39 -5.94 12.27
N ASN A 51 -8.16 -4.63 12.46
CA ASN A 51 -7.03 -4.12 13.26
C ASN A 51 -7.45 -3.49 14.59
N SER A 52 -8.75 -3.23 14.81
CA SER A 52 -9.22 -2.65 16.06
C SER A 52 -9.60 -3.73 17.07
N TYR A 53 -9.22 -3.53 18.33
CA TYR A 53 -9.56 -4.44 19.40
C TYR A 53 -11.06 -4.31 19.74
N ASP A 54 -11.79 -5.42 19.63
CA ASP A 54 -13.20 -5.56 20.04
C ASP A 54 -14.24 -4.71 19.29
N ASN A 55 -13.90 -4.18 18.11
CA ASN A 55 -14.88 -3.52 17.24
C ASN A 55 -15.67 -4.56 16.44
N THR A 56 -16.87 -4.87 16.93
CA THR A 56 -17.83 -5.74 16.23
C THR A 56 -18.63 -5.00 15.16
N THR A 57 -18.69 -3.66 15.22
CA THR A 57 -19.44 -2.82 14.28
C THR A 57 -18.61 -1.68 13.70
N MET A 58 -18.93 -1.32 12.46
CA MET A 58 -18.28 -0.25 11.71
C MET A 58 -19.26 0.30 10.65
N GLN A 59 -19.11 1.58 10.29
CA GLN A 59 -19.80 2.15 9.14
C GLN A 59 -19.07 1.79 7.85
N GLU A 60 -19.82 1.47 6.79
CA GLU A 60 -19.27 1.14 5.46
C GLU A 60 -18.47 2.32 4.85
N GLU A 61 -19.09 3.50 4.82
CA GLU A 61 -18.53 4.74 4.27
C GLU A 61 -17.76 5.55 5.33
N VAL A 62 -16.55 5.11 5.67
CA VAL A 62 -15.76 5.65 6.80
C VAL A 62 -15.45 7.16 6.73
N PHE A 63 -15.52 7.78 5.55
CA PHE A 63 -15.30 9.22 5.40
C PHE A 63 -16.55 10.07 5.69
N LEU A 64 -17.71 9.45 5.80
CA LEU A 64 -18.95 10.12 6.19
C LEU A 64 -19.08 10.14 7.70
N THR A 65 -19.82 11.13 8.21
CA THR A 65 -20.18 11.15 9.62
C THR A 65 -21.21 10.04 9.88
N PRO A 66 -20.96 9.10 10.82
CA PRO A 66 -21.90 8.02 11.10
C PRO A 66 -23.18 8.53 11.74
N ALA A 67 -24.34 8.13 11.21
CA ALA A 67 -25.54 7.99 12.01
C ALA A 67 -25.58 6.61 12.68
N THR A 68 -26.34 6.47 13.75
CA THR A 68 -26.48 5.18 14.46
C THR A 68 -27.03 4.06 13.56
N THR A 69 -27.81 4.42 12.55
CA THR A 69 -28.38 3.50 11.54
C THR A 69 -27.35 2.96 10.56
N ASP A 70 -26.21 3.62 10.43
CA ASP A 70 -25.21 3.33 9.40
C ASP A 70 -24.15 2.33 9.90
N MET A 71 -24.18 2.04 11.20
CA MET A 71 -23.29 1.08 11.86
C MET A 71 -23.75 -0.33 11.54
N GLN A 72 -22.84 -1.13 10.98
CA GLN A 72 -23.10 -2.52 10.64
C GLN A 72 -22.08 -3.44 11.27
N HIS A 73 -22.44 -4.70 11.44
CA HIS A 73 -21.50 -5.69 11.97
C HIS A 73 -20.38 -5.96 10.97
N CYS A 74 -19.15 -6.03 11.45
CA CYS A 74 -17.94 -6.31 10.66
C CYS A 74 -17.95 -7.66 9.93
N ASN A 75 -18.93 -8.53 10.17
CA ASN A 75 -19.05 -9.85 9.52
C ASN A 75 -20.08 -9.84 8.38
N TYR A 76 -20.73 -8.70 8.14
CA TYR A 76 -21.74 -8.57 7.11
C TYR A 76 -21.11 -8.42 5.72
N GLU A 77 -21.88 -8.74 4.68
CA GLU A 77 -21.39 -8.79 3.29
C GLU A 77 -20.90 -7.42 2.78
N LEU A 78 -21.46 -6.33 3.32
CA LEU A 78 -21.06 -4.95 3.01
C LEU A 78 -19.64 -4.61 3.50
N ILE A 79 -19.10 -5.32 4.50
CA ILE A 79 -17.71 -5.16 4.98
C ILE A 79 -16.93 -6.46 4.69
N SER A 80 -16.84 -6.76 3.39
CA SER A 80 -16.29 -8.01 2.89
C SER A 80 -14.80 -8.20 3.23
N LYS A 81 -14.42 -9.43 3.56
CA LYS A 81 -13.03 -9.80 3.85
C LYS A 81 -12.21 -9.90 2.58
N ILE A 82 -11.02 -9.30 2.61
CA ILE A 82 -10.03 -9.41 1.55
C ILE A 82 -9.43 -10.82 1.60
N LYS A 83 -9.50 -11.53 0.47
CA LYS A 83 -8.91 -12.86 0.33
C LYS A 83 -7.49 -12.72 -0.21
N LEU A 84 -6.52 -12.67 0.69
CA LEU A 84 -5.12 -12.73 0.31
C LEU A 84 -4.76 -14.21 0.13
N LYS A 85 -4.78 -14.70 -1.11
CA LYS A 85 -4.06 -15.93 -1.42
C LYS A 85 -2.58 -15.66 -1.20
N LEU A 86 -1.89 -16.58 -0.54
CA LEU A 86 -0.45 -16.48 -0.31
C LEU A 86 0.24 -16.21 -1.65
N CYS A 87 0.99 -15.10 -1.76
CA CYS A 87 1.88 -14.88 -2.89
C CYS A 87 2.86 -16.05 -2.87
N HIS A 88 2.70 -16.99 -3.79
CA HIS A 88 3.49 -18.20 -3.79
C HIS A 88 4.85 -17.89 -4.40
N THR A 89 5.67 -17.14 -3.69
CA THR A 89 7.06 -16.89 -4.00
C THR A 89 7.88 -17.47 -2.86
N LEU A 90 8.33 -18.70 -3.11
CA LEU A 90 9.18 -19.53 -2.25
C LEU A 90 8.53 -19.96 -0.93
N ARG A 91 8.34 -21.27 -0.82
CA ARG A 91 8.21 -21.97 0.46
C ARG A 91 9.33 -21.50 1.38
N TRP A 92 9.00 -20.66 2.36
CA TRP A 92 9.86 -20.44 3.52
C TRP A 92 9.91 -21.78 4.27
N ASN A 93 10.85 -22.64 3.89
CA ASN A 93 11.26 -23.72 4.75
C ASN A 93 11.90 -23.02 5.95
N GLY A 94 11.19 -22.99 7.07
CA GLY A 94 11.75 -22.55 8.35
C GLY A 94 12.88 -23.48 8.76
N SER A 95 14.04 -23.35 8.11
CA SER A 95 15.28 -23.89 8.64
C SER A 95 15.65 -23.00 9.80
N SER A 96 15.73 -23.60 10.99
CA SER A 96 16.29 -23.00 12.21
C SER A 96 17.81 -22.80 12.09
N ASP A 97 18.29 -22.42 10.92
CA ASP A 97 19.69 -22.26 10.61
C ASP A 97 19.97 -20.79 10.35
N ASN A 98 20.43 -20.13 11.41
CA ASN A 98 20.69 -18.68 11.49
C ASN A 98 21.83 -18.23 10.55
N THR A 99 22.42 -19.16 9.80
CA THR A 99 23.54 -18.91 8.88
C THR A 99 23.10 -18.49 7.47
N ILE A 100 21.85 -18.74 7.09
CA ILE A 100 21.32 -18.40 5.75
C ILE A 100 20.86 -16.94 5.66
N PHE A 101 20.52 -16.30 6.78
CA PHE A 101 20.13 -14.88 6.84
C PHE A 101 21.25 -13.89 6.47
N ASN A 102 22.50 -14.35 6.39
CA ASN A 102 23.65 -13.47 6.12
C ASN A 102 24.23 -13.60 4.72
N ARG A 103 23.62 -14.38 3.81
CA ARG A 103 24.18 -14.52 2.47
C ARG A 103 23.08 -14.72 1.44
N LEU A 104 22.87 -13.64 0.66
CA LEU A 104 22.07 -13.47 -0.56
C LEU A 104 20.71 -12.79 -0.33
N GLU A 105 20.53 -11.64 -1.03
CA GLU A 105 19.33 -10.81 -1.17
C GLU A 105 19.12 -9.61 -0.20
N ILE A 106 20.18 -9.09 0.45
CA ILE A 106 20.17 -7.69 0.97
C ILE A 106 20.93 -6.73 0.02
N THR A 107 21.82 -7.25 -0.83
CA THR A 107 22.70 -6.45 -1.69
C THR A 107 22.05 -5.87 -2.95
N LYS A 108 20.84 -6.29 -3.35
CA LYS A 108 20.16 -5.70 -4.52
C LYS A 108 19.42 -4.40 -4.20
N PHE A 109 18.91 -4.22 -2.99
CA PHE A 109 18.21 -3.00 -2.58
C PHE A 109 19.18 -1.88 -2.17
N GLN A 110 20.39 -2.24 -1.76
CA GLN A 110 21.41 -1.30 -1.30
C GLN A 110 22.16 -0.59 -2.45
N TYR A 111 22.16 -1.17 -3.65
CA TYR A 111 22.87 -0.62 -4.82
C TYR A 111 22.20 0.60 -5.47
N SER A 112 20.92 0.88 -5.17
CA SER A 112 20.25 2.12 -5.62
C SER A 112 20.40 3.28 -4.63
N ILE A 113 20.97 3.05 -3.44
CA ILE A 113 21.23 4.06 -2.42
C ILE A 113 22.73 3.99 -2.04
N GLN A 114 23.60 4.21 -3.01
CA GLN A 114 25.00 4.55 -2.74
C GLN A 114 25.25 5.97 -3.25
N LEU A 115 24.96 6.91 -2.35
CA LEU A 115 25.62 8.22 -2.35
C LEU A 115 27.10 7.95 -2.11
N GLU A 116 27.93 8.24 -3.12
CA GLU A 116 29.38 8.26 -3.00
C GLU A 116 29.78 9.23 -1.88
N SER A 117 30.16 8.68 -0.73
CA SER A 117 30.96 9.38 0.27
C SER A 117 32.43 9.18 -0.07
N THR A 118 32.90 9.80 -1.16
CA THR A 118 34.33 10.09 -1.32
C THR A 118 34.54 11.55 -0.99
N GLY A 119 35.38 11.77 0.01
CA GLY A 119 35.63 13.08 0.57
C GLY A 119 36.10 14.10 -0.46
N ASN A 120 35.79 15.35 -0.10
CA ASN A 120 36.39 16.58 -0.56
C ASN A 120 35.95 17.06 -1.96
N GLN A 121 35.23 18.18 -1.95
CA GLN A 121 34.99 19.12 -3.05
C GLN A 121 33.92 18.75 -4.10
N LYS A 122 32.78 19.43 -3.96
CA LYS A 122 32.15 20.35 -4.94
C LYS A 122 30.75 20.02 -5.45
N LYS A 123 30.01 21.13 -5.50
CA LYS A 123 29.00 21.54 -6.48
C LYS A 123 27.61 20.91 -6.35
N LEU A 124 26.73 21.69 -5.72
CA LEU A 124 25.34 21.76 -6.13
C LEU A 124 25.31 22.25 -7.59
N LEU A 125 25.07 21.36 -8.53
CA LEU A 125 24.56 21.73 -9.84
C LEU A 125 23.14 21.19 -9.93
N ARG A 126 22.18 22.11 -9.84
CA ARG A 126 20.86 21.92 -10.46
C ARG A 126 21.10 21.56 -11.91
N GLN A 127 20.40 20.55 -12.41
CA GLN A 127 20.00 20.53 -13.81
C GLN A 127 18.75 19.66 -13.97
N ILE A 128 17.65 20.40 -14.24
CA ILE A 128 16.40 20.05 -14.92
C ILE A 128 15.51 19.02 -14.23
#